data_AF-A0A3D1QGW3-F1
#
_entry.id   AF-A0A3D1QGW3-F1
#
_cell.length_a   1.000
_cell.length_b   1.000
_cell.length_c   1.000
_cell.angle_alpha   90.00
_cell.angle_beta   90.00
_cell.angle_gamma   90.00
#
_symmetry.space_group_name_H-M   'P 1'
#
loop_
_entity.id
_entity.type
_entity.pdbx_description
1 polymer ?
#
loop_
_entity_poly.entity_id
_entity_poly.type
_entity_poly.pdbx_seq_one_letter_code
_entity_poly.pdbx_strand_id
1 'polypeptide(L)' 'GADAAGENGEYHTVVTDGPIFSTPVTIKLGEPFEEEGYWFLNVLG' A
#
# COMPACT_ATOMS: atom_id res chain seq x y z
N GLY A 1 7.66 2.72 17.92
CA GLY A 1 7.51 1.42 17.22
C GLY A 1 6.29 1.51 16.34
N ALA A 2 6.05 0.52 15.49
CA ALA A 2 4.80 0.41 14.74
C ALA A 2 4.04 -0.82 15.22
N ASP A 3 2.73 -0.74 15.35
CA ASP A 3 1.91 -1.91 15.64
C ASP A 3 1.98 -2.88 14.45
N ALA A 4 2.12 -4.17 14.75
CA ALA A 4 2.40 -5.19 13.73
C ALA A 4 1.29 -5.33 12.67
N ALA A 5 0.08 -4.87 12.99
CA ALA A 5 -1.06 -4.86 12.07
C ALA A 5 -1.38 -3.46 11.53
N GLY A 6 -0.65 -2.42 11.95
CA GLY A 6 -0.94 -1.03 11.58
C GLY A 6 -2.33 -0.56 12.04
N GLU A 7 -2.83 -1.07 13.17
CA GLU A 7 -4.21 -0.84 13.62
C GLU A 7 -4.49 0.63 13.98
N ASN A 8 -3.44 1.42 14.20
CA ASN A 8 -3.51 2.84 14.51
C ASN A 8 -3.16 3.74 13.32
N GLY A 9 -3.06 3.17 12.11
CA GLY A 9 -2.83 3.93 10.88
C GLY A 9 -1.37 4.23 10.58
N GLU A 10 -0.43 3.48 11.15
CA GLU A 10 1.00 3.67 10.88
C GLU A 10 1.39 3.37 9.43
N TYR A 11 0.61 2.53 8.76
CA TYR A 11 0.75 2.23 7.35
C TYR A 11 -0.55 1.68 6.77
N HIS A 12 -0.68 1.79 5.45
CA HIS A 12 -1.75 1.16 4.68
C HIS A 12 -1.14 0.16 3.70
N THR A 13 -1.80 -0.99 3.53
CA THR A 13 -1.40 -2.01 2.56
C THR A 13 -2.52 -2.23 1.55
N VAL A 14 -2.13 -2.71 0.37
CA VAL A 14 -3.08 -3.18 -0.65
C VAL A 14 -2.73 -4.62 -1.00
N VAL A 15 -3.74 -5.49 -1.06
CA VAL A 15 -3.56 -6.89 -1.45
C VAL A 15 -3.74 -6.98 -2.97
N THR A 16 -2.70 -7.39 -3.67
CA THR A 16 -2.71 -7.48 -5.15
C THR A 16 -2.97 -8.89 -5.66
N ASP A 17 -2.93 -9.91 -4.80
CA ASP A 17 -3.11 -11.31 -5.18
C ASP A 17 -3.56 -12.16 -3.99
N GLY A 18 -4.15 -13.33 -4.26
CA GLY A 18 -4.52 -14.30 -3.24
C GLY A 18 -5.39 -15.44 -3.77
N PRO A 19 -5.75 -16.43 -2.92
CA PRO A 19 -6.44 -17.65 -3.37
C PRO A 19 -7.79 -17.45 -4.08
N ILE A 20 -8.41 -16.27 -3.91
CA ILE A 20 -9.70 -15.91 -4.50
C ILE A 20 -9.53 -15.14 -5.83
N PHE A 21 -8.33 -14.63 -6.12
CA PHE A 21 -8.04 -13.88 -7.34
C PHE A 21 -7.85 -14.85 -8.50
N SER A 22 -8.52 -14.62 -9.63
CA SER A 22 -8.32 -15.42 -10.86
C SER A 22 -6.99 -15.09 -11.55
N THR A 23 -6.47 -13.89 -11.32
CA THR A 23 -5.16 -13.40 -11.74
C THR A 23 -4.75 -12.25 -10.81
N PRO A 24 -3.44 -11.99 -10.60
CA PRO A 24 -3.00 -10.84 -9.81
C PRO A 24 -3.47 -9.50 -10.41
N VAL A 25 -3.72 -8.53 -9.54
CA VAL A 25 -3.97 -7.13 -9.91
C VAL A 25 -2.65 -6.49 -10.30
N THR A 26 -2.51 -6.11 -11.57
CA THR A 26 -1.36 -5.34 -12.03
C THR A 26 -1.51 -3.90 -11.53
N ILE A 27 -0.54 -3.44 -10.75
CA ILE A 27 -0.44 -2.07 -10.27
C ILE A 27 0.86 -1.45 -10.78
N LYS A 28 0.77 -0.21 -11.27
CA LYS A 28 1.96 0.59 -11.57
C LYS A 28 2.16 1.58 -10.44
N LEU A 29 3.35 1.61 -9.87
CA LEU A 29 3.66 2.52 -8.76
C LEU A 29 4.21 3.84 -9.32
N GLY A 30 3.80 4.94 -8.71
CA GLY A 30 4.44 6.24 -8.91
C GLY A 30 5.69 6.40 -8.04
N GLU A 31 6.23 7.61 -8.03
CA GLU A 31 7.32 7.96 -7.12
C GLU A 31 6.78 8.13 -5.69
N PRO A 32 7.43 7.56 -4.67
CA PRO A 32 7.12 7.85 -3.27
C PRO A 32 7.34 9.33 -2.97
N PHE A 33 6.46 9.92 -2.18
CA PHE A 33 6.62 11.31 -1.72
C PHE A 33 6.24 11.44 -0.25
N GLU A 34 6.78 12.45 0.42
CA GLU A 34 6.49 12.75 1.81
C GLU A 34 5.51 13.94 1.90
N GLU A 35 4.50 13.82 2.74
CA GLU A 35 3.60 14.91 3.12
C GLU A 35 3.30 14.80 4.63
N GLU A 36 3.45 15.91 5.36
CA GLU A 36 3.17 15.99 6.80
C GLU A 36 3.84 14.89 7.67
N GLY A 37 5.04 14.45 7.29
CA GLY A 37 5.79 13.41 8.01
C GLY A 37 5.35 11.97 7.67
N TYR A 38 4.47 11.78 6.70
CA TYR A 38 4.04 10.48 6.19
C TYR A 38 4.53 10.26 4.76
N TRP A 39 4.88 9.02 4.45
CA TRP A 39 5.24 8.61 3.10
C TRP A 39 4.03 8.03 2.37
N PHE A 40 3.82 8.52 1.15
CA PHE A 40 2.74 8.12 0.28
C PHE A 40 3.28 7.49 -1.00
N LEU A 41 2.51 6.57 -1.57
CA LEU A 41 2.82 5.93 -2.84
C LEU A 41 1.58 5.92 -3.73
N ASN A 42 1.65 6.65 -4.84
CA ASN A 42 0.55 6.71 -5.79
C ASN A 42 0.48 5.42 -6.62
N VAL A 43 -0.73 4.94 -6.87
CA VAL A 43 -1.01 3.91 -7.88
C VAL A 43 -1.35 4.61 -9.18
N LEU A 44 -0.48 4.42 -10.18
CA LEU A 44 -0.69 4.82 -11.56
C LEU A 44 -1.38 3.64 -12.27
N GLY A 45 -2.33 3.93 -13.16
CA GLY A 45 -3.11 2.89 -13.85
C GLY A 45 -2.29 1.91 -14.70
#